data_AF-A0A7J4FKE2-F1
#
_entry.id   AF-A0A7J4FKE2-F1
#
_cell.length_a   1.000
_cell.length_b   1.000
_cell.length_c   1.000
_cell.angle_alpha   90.00
_cell.angle_beta   90.00
_cell.angle_gamma   90.00
#
_symmetry.space_group_name_H-M   'P 1'
#
loop_
_entity.id
_entity.type
_entity.pdbx_description
1 polymer ?
#
loop_
_entity_poly.entity_id
_entity_poly.type
_entity_poly.pdbx_seq_one_letter_code
_entity_poly.pdbx_strand_id
1 'polypeptide(L)'
;MMSSRERVTTALEHEEPDRVPLDLGGSPTTGMHVSTVYALRQALHLDPPGTPVKVIEPFQMLGEIAPDIQEALGVDVVGLSSKTNFFGFKNEDWKPWRLFDGTPVLVPGKFNTQPSKDGSIFMYPCGDPSADPCARMPKGGFYFDALDRQRRPIDWKNLDVKDNLEEFGSIANDELEFFRREAERLYFETDKAIFANFGGTSFGDIALVPGMSLREPKGIRGVKEWYMCHVRRPDFILKVFEAQFEIGLENLRRLYKAVGNRVTAIFVTGTDFGTQRGPAMSIATYRKLYKPFHKRVNDWVHENTSWKTFIHSCGSVEPLISEFIEAGFDVLNPVQTSAANMDPRMLKKKYGEKITFWGGGVDT
;
A
#
# COMPACT_ATOMS: atom_id res chain seq x y z
N MET A 1 -24.50 20.28 -6.05
CA MET A 1 -23.21 19.97 -5.40
C MET A 1 -22.91 18.53 -5.72
N MET A 2 -21.69 18.19 -6.13
CA MET A 2 -21.34 16.83 -6.52
C MET A 2 -21.31 15.92 -5.28
N SER A 3 -21.71 14.66 -5.43
CA SER A 3 -21.38 13.64 -4.42
C SER A 3 -19.87 13.44 -4.33
N SER A 4 -19.42 12.84 -3.22
CA SER A 4 -18.00 12.53 -3.01
C SER A 4 -17.42 11.69 -4.15
N ARG A 5 -18.16 10.67 -4.60
CA ARG A 5 -17.78 9.81 -5.73
C ARG A 5 -17.73 10.55 -7.05
N GLU A 6 -18.73 11.36 -7.37
CA GLU A 6 -18.73 12.18 -8.60
C GLU A 6 -17.54 13.14 -8.62
N ARG A 7 -17.26 13.82 -7.50
CA ARG A 7 -16.12 14.74 -7.36
C ARG A 7 -14.79 14.05 -7.66
N VAL A 8 -14.56 12.87 -7.10
CA VAL A 8 -13.34 12.08 -7.34
C VAL A 8 -13.27 11.61 -8.78
N THR A 9 -14.37 11.09 -9.35
CA THR A 9 -14.40 10.65 -10.75
C THR A 9 -14.14 11.81 -11.71
N THR A 10 -14.77 12.97 -11.52
CA THR A 10 -14.53 14.18 -12.34
C THR A 10 -13.05 14.58 -12.34
N ALA A 11 -12.40 14.57 -11.17
CA ALA A 11 -10.98 14.88 -11.08
C ALA A 11 -10.09 13.83 -11.80
N LEU A 12 -10.46 12.54 -11.71
CA LEU A 12 -9.76 11.44 -12.38
C LEU A 12 -9.94 11.44 -13.91
N GLU A 13 -10.97 12.10 -14.42
CA GLU A 13 -11.17 12.35 -15.86
C GLU A 13 -10.56 13.68 -16.34
N HIS A 14 -9.73 14.32 -15.50
CA HIS A 14 -9.08 15.61 -15.81
C HIS A 14 -10.05 16.78 -16.03
N GLU A 15 -11.26 16.68 -15.48
CA GLU A 15 -12.24 17.77 -15.43
C GLU A 15 -12.19 18.49 -14.09
N GLU A 16 -12.67 19.74 -14.04
CA GLU A 16 -12.70 20.54 -12.81
C GLU A 16 -13.94 20.19 -11.96
N PRO A 17 -13.77 19.60 -10.77
CA PRO A 17 -14.89 19.33 -9.86
C PRO A 17 -15.31 20.57 -9.07
N ASP A 18 -16.37 20.46 -8.26
CA ASP A 18 -16.86 21.54 -7.40
C ASP A 18 -15.87 21.96 -6.28
N ARG A 19 -14.95 21.07 -5.89
CA ARG A 19 -13.74 21.35 -5.09
C ARG A 19 -12.72 20.22 -5.26
N VAL A 20 -11.49 20.46 -4.84
CA VAL A 20 -10.44 19.42 -4.79
C VAL A 20 -10.93 18.24 -3.93
N PRO A 21 -10.92 17.00 -4.46
CA PRO A 21 -11.25 15.82 -3.67
C PRO A 21 -10.22 15.55 -2.58
N LEU A 22 -10.67 15.08 -1.42
CA LEU A 22 -9.82 14.73 -0.28
C LEU A 22 -9.83 13.22 -0.03
N ASP A 23 -8.65 12.61 -0.01
CA ASP A 23 -8.45 11.26 0.53
C ASP A 23 -7.65 11.35 1.84
N LEU A 24 -8.20 10.74 2.89
CA LEU A 24 -7.52 10.47 4.14
C LEU A 24 -8.04 9.14 4.69
N GLY A 25 -7.18 8.12 4.69
CA GLY A 25 -7.51 6.76 5.13
C GLY A 25 -8.08 5.84 4.05
N GLY A 26 -8.05 6.23 2.77
CA GLY A 26 -8.48 5.38 1.65
C GLY A 26 -7.56 4.19 1.36
N SER A 27 -6.30 4.23 1.81
CA SER A 27 -5.31 3.17 1.58
C SER A 27 -4.18 3.19 2.61
N PRO A 28 -3.31 2.15 2.63
CA PRO A 28 -2.07 2.18 3.43
C PRO A 28 -1.12 3.35 3.10
N THR A 29 -1.26 3.99 1.93
CA THR A 29 -0.41 5.10 1.48
C THR A 29 -1.09 6.46 1.59
N THR A 30 -2.33 6.51 2.07
CA THR A 30 -3.10 7.75 2.29
C THR A 30 -3.65 7.84 3.71
N GLY A 31 -3.16 6.99 4.63
CA GLY A 31 -3.53 7.00 6.04
C GLY A 31 -2.78 8.04 6.87
N MET A 32 -3.03 8.01 8.17
CA MET A 32 -2.41 8.88 9.16
C MET A 32 -1.93 8.04 10.34
N HIS A 33 -0.76 8.37 10.88
CA HIS A 33 -0.24 7.70 12.07
C HIS A 33 -1.24 7.80 13.23
N VAL A 34 -1.42 6.70 13.96
CA VAL A 34 -2.45 6.56 14.99
C VAL A 34 -2.36 7.62 16.11
N SER A 35 -1.17 8.10 16.47
CA SER A 35 -1.02 9.17 17.47
C SER A 35 -1.57 10.50 16.95
N THR A 36 -1.40 10.76 15.65
CA THR A 36 -1.89 11.97 15.00
C THR A 36 -3.40 11.90 14.84
N VAL A 37 -3.96 10.73 14.53
CA VAL A 37 -5.41 10.50 14.54
C VAL A 37 -5.97 10.75 15.93
N TYR A 38 -5.34 10.20 16.98
CA TYR A 38 -5.75 10.46 18.36
C TYR A 38 -5.75 11.97 18.68
N ALA A 39 -4.65 12.67 18.39
CA ALA A 39 -4.55 14.11 18.63
C ALA A 39 -5.62 14.91 17.86
N LEU A 40 -5.90 14.54 16.61
CA LEU A 40 -6.95 15.15 15.80
C LEU A 40 -8.34 14.94 16.42
N ARG A 41 -8.66 13.73 16.89
CA ARG A 41 -9.94 13.45 17.56
C ARG A 41 -10.11 14.31 18.82
N GLN A 42 -9.04 14.51 19.58
CA GLN A 42 -9.07 15.40 20.75
C GLN A 42 -9.26 16.87 20.36
N ALA A 43 -8.57 17.34 19.32
CA ALA A 43 -8.68 18.71 18.82
C ALA A 43 -10.08 19.03 18.26
N LEU A 44 -10.76 18.04 17.68
CA LEU A 44 -12.12 18.15 17.16
C LEU A 44 -13.19 17.84 18.22
N HIS A 45 -12.80 17.51 19.46
CA HIS A 45 -13.71 17.10 20.54
C HIS A 45 -14.64 15.93 20.17
N LEU A 46 -14.15 15.00 19.33
CA LEU A 46 -14.93 13.85 18.89
C LEU A 46 -15.03 12.76 19.96
N ASP A 47 -14.04 12.68 20.86
CA ASP A 47 -14.02 11.72 21.96
C ASP A 47 -13.58 12.36 23.28
N PRO A 48 -13.97 11.79 24.43
CA PRO A 48 -13.31 12.06 25.71
C PRO A 48 -11.79 11.77 25.65
N PRO A 49 -10.97 12.54 26.41
CA PRO A 49 -9.55 12.24 26.56
C PRO A 49 -9.29 10.82 27.05
N GLY A 50 -8.35 10.13 26.40
CA GLY A 50 -7.98 8.75 26.71
C GLY A 50 -8.73 7.69 25.91
N THR A 51 -9.71 8.06 25.08
CA THR A 51 -10.38 7.13 24.15
C THR A 51 -9.37 6.61 23.12
N PRO A 52 -9.14 5.28 23.05
CA PRO A 52 -8.11 4.73 22.17
C PRO A 52 -8.56 4.68 20.71
N VAL A 53 -7.63 4.93 19.80
CA VAL A 53 -7.84 4.75 18.35
C VAL A 53 -7.34 3.36 17.93
N LYS A 54 -8.04 2.70 17.01
CA LYS A 54 -7.61 1.41 16.44
C LYS A 54 -6.45 1.59 15.48
N VAL A 55 -5.43 0.74 15.59
CA VAL A 55 -4.35 0.59 14.62
C VAL A 55 -4.79 -0.37 13.52
N ILE A 56 -5.17 0.16 12.36
CA ILE A 56 -5.72 -0.61 11.24
C ILE A 56 -4.65 -1.03 10.22
N GLU A 57 -3.47 -0.43 10.26
CA GLU A 57 -2.31 -0.88 9.50
C GLU A 57 -1.12 -0.93 10.49
N PRO A 58 -0.82 -2.12 11.05
CA PRO A 58 0.21 -2.29 12.07
C PRO A 58 1.65 -2.01 11.66
N PHE A 59 2.01 -2.09 10.37
CA PHE A 59 3.40 -1.93 9.93
C PHE A 59 3.87 -0.47 10.07
N GLN A 60 3.07 0.46 9.54
CA GLN A 60 3.26 1.91 9.59
C GLN A 60 2.57 2.56 10.81
N MET A 61 1.82 1.77 11.58
CA MET A 61 1.01 2.20 12.73
C MET A 61 -0.06 3.24 12.34
N LEU A 62 -0.80 2.98 11.27
CA LEU A 62 -1.89 3.86 10.81
C LEU A 62 -3.15 3.67 11.65
N GLY A 63 -3.75 4.79 12.05
CA GLY A 63 -4.99 4.85 12.82
C GLY A 63 -6.25 4.77 11.96
N GLU A 64 -7.33 4.28 12.54
CA GLU A 64 -8.67 4.28 11.94
C GLU A 64 -9.17 5.71 11.72
N ILE A 65 -9.38 6.10 10.46
CA ILE A 65 -10.10 7.34 10.11
C ILE A 65 -11.60 7.03 10.14
N ALA A 66 -12.20 7.12 11.33
CA ALA A 66 -13.60 6.78 11.56
C ALA A 66 -14.57 7.75 10.85
N PRO A 67 -15.84 7.34 10.60
CA PRO A 67 -16.80 8.13 9.82
C PRO A 67 -17.01 9.57 10.31
N ASP A 68 -16.92 9.81 11.61
CA ASP A 68 -17.03 11.14 12.22
C ASP A 68 -15.85 12.07 11.87
N ILE A 69 -14.62 11.56 11.81
CA ILE A 69 -13.46 12.30 11.27
C ILE A 69 -13.65 12.55 9.77
N GLN A 70 -14.10 11.53 9.03
CA GLN A 70 -14.31 11.66 7.58
C GLN A 70 -15.33 12.76 7.28
N GLU A 71 -16.42 12.83 8.05
CA GLU A 71 -17.44 13.86 7.93
C GLU A 71 -16.89 15.24 8.32
N ALA A 72 -16.20 15.35 9.48
CA ALA A 72 -15.63 16.60 9.96
C ALA A 72 -14.61 17.22 8.99
N LEU A 73 -13.86 16.40 8.26
CA LEU A 73 -12.85 16.85 7.29
C LEU A 73 -13.36 16.89 5.84
N GLY A 74 -14.56 16.37 5.55
CA GLY A 74 -15.08 16.27 4.19
C GLY A 74 -14.31 15.29 3.29
N VAL A 75 -13.84 14.17 3.86
CA VAL A 75 -13.13 13.10 3.12
C VAL A 75 -14.05 12.50 2.06
N ASP A 76 -13.56 12.38 0.84
CA ASP A 76 -14.33 11.93 -0.34
C ASP A 76 -14.12 10.45 -0.70
N VAL A 77 -13.12 9.82 -0.09
CA VAL A 77 -12.65 8.47 -0.43
C VAL A 77 -12.77 7.54 0.78
N VAL A 78 -13.12 6.28 0.52
CA VAL A 78 -13.12 5.19 1.53
C VAL A 78 -12.34 3.99 1.02
N GLY A 79 -11.59 3.36 1.91
CA GLY A 79 -10.74 2.21 1.58
C GLY A 79 -11.48 0.88 1.57
N LEU A 80 -11.12 0.01 0.63
CA LEU A 80 -11.52 -1.39 0.57
C LEU A 80 -10.27 -2.28 0.52
N SER A 81 -9.89 -2.88 1.65
CA SER A 81 -8.67 -3.67 1.79
C SER A 81 -8.92 -5.01 2.48
N SER A 82 -8.01 -5.97 2.32
CA SER A 82 -8.05 -7.23 3.06
C SER A 82 -8.05 -7.00 4.57
N LYS A 83 -8.67 -7.91 5.31
CA LYS A 83 -8.56 -7.93 6.78
C LYS A 83 -7.18 -8.40 7.25
N THR A 84 -6.44 -9.10 6.41
CA THR A 84 -5.10 -9.61 6.73
C THR A 84 -4.07 -8.52 6.46
N ASN A 85 -3.29 -8.16 7.48
CA ASN A 85 -2.25 -7.13 7.38
C ASN A 85 -0.91 -7.69 6.88
N PHE A 86 0.11 -6.83 6.73
CA PHE A 86 1.44 -7.19 6.24
C PHE A 86 2.17 -8.27 7.06
N PHE A 87 1.80 -8.45 8.33
CA PHE A 87 2.36 -9.49 9.19
C PHE A 87 1.62 -10.83 9.08
N GLY A 88 0.62 -10.96 8.21
CA GLY A 88 -0.05 -12.23 7.93
C GLY A 88 -1.10 -12.64 8.98
N PHE A 89 -1.66 -11.69 9.73
CA PHE A 89 -2.80 -11.93 10.61
C PHE A 89 -3.93 -10.91 10.39
N LYS A 90 -5.14 -11.28 10.82
CA LYS A 90 -6.33 -10.43 10.66
C LYS A 90 -6.36 -9.30 11.69
N ASN A 91 -6.84 -8.13 11.27
CA ASN A 91 -7.15 -7.00 12.15
C ASN A 91 -8.50 -7.23 12.86
N GLU A 92 -8.49 -8.07 13.87
CA GLU A 92 -9.65 -8.45 14.68
C GLU A 92 -9.25 -8.63 16.16
N ASP A 93 -10.21 -8.95 17.03
CA ASP A 93 -9.98 -9.24 18.45
C ASP A 93 -9.16 -8.17 19.17
N TRP A 94 -9.58 -6.92 18.99
CA TRP A 94 -8.88 -5.72 19.45
C TRP A 94 -8.53 -5.75 20.94
N LYS A 95 -7.28 -5.42 21.27
CA LYS A 95 -6.78 -5.33 22.65
C LYS A 95 -6.13 -3.98 22.94
N PRO A 96 -6.21 -3.48 24.19
CA PRO A 96 -5.51 -2.26 24.58
C PRO A 96 -4.00 -2.36 24.44
N TRP A 97 -3.38 -1.26 24.00
CA TRP A 97 -1.94 -1.08 23.91
C TRP A 97 -1.56 0.40 24.10
N ARG A 98 -0.27 0.70 24.26
CA ARG A 98 0.22 2.07 24.42
C ARG A 98 1.45 2.31 23.56
N LEU A 99 1.43 3.41 22.82
CA LEU A 99 2.63 3.91 22.15
C LEU A 99 3.70 4.33 23.17
N PHE A 100 4.92 4.58 22.70
CA PHE A 100 6.02 5.05 23.54
C PHE A 100 5.74 6.40 24.22
N ASP A 101 4.95 7.27 23.59
CA ASP A 101 4.53 8.56 24.16
C ASP A 101 3.37 8.45 25.16
N GLY A 102 2.86 7.23 25.39
CA GLY A 102 1.77 6.94 26.31
C GLY A 102 0.36 6.99 25.68
N THR A 103 0.25 7.39 24.39
CA THR A 103 -1.03 7.45 23.67
C THR A 103 -1.74 6.09 23.73
N PRO A 104 -2.99 6.04 24.22
CA PRO A 104 -3.75 4.80 24.27
C PRO A 104 -4.24 4.41 22.87
N VAL A 105 -4.06 3.15 22.50
CA VAL A 105 -4.51 2.62 21.21
C VAL A 105 -5.12 1.23 21.38
N LEU A 106 -5.88 0.79 20.38
CA LEU A 106 -6.31 -0.60 20.24
C LEU A 106 -5.51 -1.23 19.10
N VAL A 107 -4.91 -2.39 19.36
CA VAL A 107 -4.19 -3.18 18.35
C VAL A 107 -4.90 -4.51 18.12
N PRO A 108 -4.73 -5.18 16.96
CA PRO A 108 -5.30 -6.51 16.74
C PRO A 108 -4.87 -7.51 17.82
N GLY A 109 -5.70 -8.51 18.10
CA GLY A 109 -5.44 -9.52 19.15
C GLY A 109 -4.11 -10.25 18.93
N LYS A 110 -3.77 -10.51 17.66
CA LYS A 110 -2.53 -11.13 17.21
C LYS A 110 -1.34 -10.18 17.05
N PHE A 111 -1.49 -8.89 17.37
CA PHE A 111 -0.37 -7.95 17.53
C PHE A 111 0.41 -8.32 18.79
N ASN A 112 1.19 -9.39 18.70
CA ASN A 112 1.99 -9.92 19.78
C ASN A 112 3.37 -9.31 19.66
N THR A 113 3.77 -8.55 20.68
CA THR A 113 5.03 -7.82 20.69
C THR A 113 5.85 -8.15 21.92
N GLN A 114 7.17 -8.10 21.79
CA GLN A 114 8.10 -8.26 22.90
C GLN A 114 9.12 -7.13 22.88
N PRO A 115 9.29 -6.39 23.99
CA PRO A 115 10.40 -5.47 24.14
C PRO A 115 11.72 -6.23 24.13
N SER A 116 12.70 -5.70 23.40
CA SER A 116 14.06 -6.21 23.36
C SER A 116 14.95 -5.51 24.41
N LYS A 117 16.19 -5.98 24.57
CA LYS A 117 17.15 -5.42 25.54
C LYS A 117 17.44 -3.93 25.31
N ASP A 118 17.36 -3.45 24.08
CA ASP A 118 17.61 -2.03 23.75
C ASP A 118 16.35 -1.15 23.84
N GLY A 119 15.20 -1.75 24.18
CA GLY A 119 13.90 -1.10 24.27
C GLY A 119 13.13 -1.01 22.95
N SER A 120 13.68 -1.52 21.84
CA SER A 120 12.92 -1.73 20.59
C SER A 120 11.87 -2.81 20.78
N ILE A 121 10.84 -2.79 19.94
CA ILE A 121 9.72 -3.73 19.96
C ILE A 121 9.78 -4.61 18.73
N PHE A 122 9.76 -5.93 18.91
CA PHE A 122 9.71 -6.89 17.81
C PHE A 122 8.27 -7.26 17.45
N MET A 123 8.05 -7.49 16.15
CA MET A 123 6.84 -8.07 15.58
C MET A 123 7.12 -9.41 14.94
N TYR A 124 6.13 -10.31 14.96
CA TYR A 124 6.27 -11.70 14.57
C TYR A 124 5.29 -12.09 13.46
N PRO A 125 5.73 -12.90 12.49
CA PRO A 125 4.89 -13.34 11.39
C PRO A 125 3.70 -14.16 11.90
N CYS A 126 2.54 -13.97 11.29
CA CYS A 126 1.26 -14.58 11.66
C CYS A 126 0.82 -14.34 13.13
N GLY A 127 1.46 -13.41 13.83
CA GLY A 127 1.28 -13.20 15.28
C GLY A 127 1.87 -14.31 16.14
N ASP A 128 2.81 -15.11 15.60
CA ASP A 128 3.40 -16.26 16.27
C ASP A 128 4.78 -15.92 16.89
N PRO A 129 4.88 -15.71 18.21
CA PRO A 129 6.14 -15.36 18.87
C PRO A 129 7.14 -16.52 18.95
N SER A 130 6.77 -17.75 18.54
CA SER A 130 7.72 -18.85 18.41
C SER A 130 8.57 -18.78 17.13
N ALA A 131 8.12 -18.02 16.14
CA ALA A 131 8.90 -17.71 14.95
C ALA A 131 9.91 -16.61 15.24
N ASP A 132 10.92 -16.52 14.38
CA ASP A 132 11.84 -15.40 14.39
C ASP A 132 11.13 -14.07 14.05
N PRO A 133 11.52 -12.93 14.66
CA PRO A 133 10.88 -11.65 14.39
C PRO A 133 11.03 -11.23 12.93
N CYS A 134 9.97 -10.64 12.38
CA CYS A 134 9.90 -10.18 10.98
C CYS A 134 10.08 -8.67 10.84
N ALA A 135 9.79 -7.91 11.90
CA ALA A 135 9.94 -6.46 11.88
C ALA A 135 10.32 -5.93 13.28
N ARG A 136 10.86 -4.71 13.32
CA ARG A 136 11.31 -4.04 14.54
C ARG A 136 10.90 -2.57 14.54
N MET A 137 10.24 -2.14 15.59
CA MET A 137 10.04 -0.72 15.89
C MET A 137 11.14 -0.27 16.86
N PRO A 138 12.04 0.65 16.48
CA PRO A 138 13.07 1.17 17.37
C PRO A 138 12.47 1.80 18.64
N LYS A 139 13.23 1.85 19.73
CA LYS A 139 12.79 2.55 20.95
C LYS A 139 12.45 4.01 20.65
N GLY A 140 11.21 4.42 20.96
CA GLY A 140 10.73 5.77 20.66
C GLY A 140 10.41 6.00 19.18
N GLY A 141 10.45 4.95 18.35
CA GLY A 141 10.04 4.99 16.94
C GLY A 141 8.53 5.02 16.78
N PHE A 142 8.08 5.38 15.58
CA PHE A 142 6.66 5.52 15.24
C PHE A 142 6.09 4.31 14.50
N TYR A 143 6.92 3.54 13.80
CA TYR A 143 6.53 2.44 12.93
C TYR A 143 7.56 1.30 12.99
N PHE A 144 7.23 0.16 12.39
CA PHE A 144 8.13 -0.99 12.27
C PHE A 144 8.95 -0.91 10.99
N ASP A 145 10.24 -1.20 11.09
CA ASP A 145 11.10 -1.53 9.95
C ASP A 145 11.04 -3.04 9.69
N ALA A 146 10.90 -3.45 8.43
CA ALA A 146 11.06 -4.84 8.05
C ALA A 146 12.50 -5.29 8.36
N LEU A 147 12.65 -6.42 9.05
CA LEU A 147 13.97 -6.99 9.32
C LEU A 147 14.51 -7.66 8.07
N ASP A 148 15.84 -7.66 7.90
CA ASP A 148 16.47 -8.46 6.87
C ASP A 148 16.23 -9.95 7.16
N ARG A 149 15.60 -10.63 6.20
CA ARG A 149 15.21 -12.04 6.31
C ARG A 149 16.10 -12.95 5.45
N GLN A 150 17.19 -12.43 4.88
CA GLN A 150 18.20 -13.25 4.20
C GLN A 150 19.11 -14.01 5.17
N ARG A 151 18.52 -14.92 5.95
CA ARG A 151 19.25 -15.67 7.00
C ARG A 151 19.98 -16.89 6.46
N ARG A 152 19.45 -17.49 5.39
CA ARG A 152 20.02 -18.68 4.76
C ARG A 152 20.93 -18.26 3.59
N PRO A 153 22.10 -18.90 3.42
CA PRO A 153 22.92 -18.71 2.22
C PRO A 153 22.10 -19.00 0.97
N ILE A 154 22.23 -18.15 -0.04
CA ILE A 154 21.56 -18.32 -1.33
C ILE A 154 22.37 -19.30 -2.20
N ASP A 155 21.74 -20.38 -2.68
CA ASP A 155 22.31 -21.18 -3.76
C ASP A 155 22.11 -20.45 -5.10
N TRP A 156 23.05 -19.57 -5.39
CA TRP A 156 23.09 -18.77 -6.60
C TRP A 156 23.12 -19.58 -7.91
N LYS A 157 23.47 -20.88 -7.87
CA LYS A 157 23.49 -21.74 -9.05
C LYS A 157 22.12 -22.34 -9.34
N ASN A 158 21.32 -22.57 -8.31
CA ASN A 158 20.05 -23.29 -8.38
C ASN A 158 18.91 -22.47 -7.75
N LEU A 159 18.70 -21.24 -8.24
CA LEU A 159 17.57 -20.42 -7.80
C LEU A 159 16.24 -21.00 -8.30
N ASP A 160 15.30 -21.24 -7.39
CA ASP A 160 13.91 -21.59 -7.73
C ASP A 160 13.02 -20.35 -7.65
N VAL A 161 12.27 -20.10 -8.72
CA VAL A 161 11.29 -19.02 -8.79
C VAL A 161 10.21 -19.19 -7.72
N LYS A 162 9.82 -20.45 -7.43
CA LYS A 162 8.74 -20.77 -6.48
C LYS A 162 9.02 -20.30 -5.06
N ASP A 163 10.29 -20.21 -4.68
CA ASP A 163 10.68 -19.75 -3.35
C ASP A 163 10.33 -18.26 -3.11
N ASN A 164 10.23 -17.46 -4.19
CA ASN A 164 9.80 -16.07 -4.14
C ASN A 164 8.28 -15.89 -4.38
N LEU A 165 7.50 -16.99 -4.32
CA LEU A 165 6.05 -17.01 -4.53
C LEU A 165 5.27 -17.51 -3.31
N GLU A 166 5.91 -17.81 -2.18
CA GLU A 166 5.25 -18.45 -1.02
C GLU A 166 4.06 -17.67 -0.45
N GLU A 167 4.13 -16.34 -0.52
CA GLU A 167 3.07 -15.41 -0.11
C GLU A 167 2.02 -15.13 -1.22
N PHE A 168 2.26 -15.64 -2.43
CA PHE A 168 1.38 -15.47 -3.58
C PHE A 168 0.52 -16.72 -3.76
N GLY A 169 -0.79 -16.56 -3.61
CA GLY A 169 -1.74 -17.64 -3.77
C GLY A 169 -3.02 -17.17 -4.43
N SER A 170 -3.84 -18.15 -4.85
CA SER A 170 -5.19 -17.85 -5.31
C SER A 170 -6.02 -17.31 -4.15
N ILE A 171 -6.72 -16.19 -4.35
CA ILE A 171 -7.54 -15.56 -3.32
C ILE A 171 -8.60 -16.54 -2.79
N ALA A 172 -8.81 -16.60 -1.48
CA ALA A 172 -9.75 -17.54 -0.89
C ALA A 172 -11.21 -17.11 -1.15
N ASN A 173 -12.14 -18.07 -1.18
CA ASN A 173 -13.56 -17.77 -1.46
C ASN A 173 -14.22 -16.92 -0.35
N ASP A 174 -13.82 -17.12 0.91
CA ASP A 174 -14.30 -16.31 2.04
C ASP A 174 -13.78 -14.87 1.96
N GLU A 175 -12.54 -14.68 1.48
CA GLU A 175 -11.98 -13.35 1.21
C GLU A 175 -12.68 -12.65 0.04
N LEU A 176 -12.99 -13.36 -1.05
CA LEU A 176 -13.81 -12.83 -2.15
C LEU A 176 -15.20 -12.40 -1.68
N GLU A 177 -15.85 -13.23 -0.84
CA GLU A 177 -17.17 -12.91 -0.29
C GLU A 177 -17.10 -11.71 0.66
N PHE A 178 -16.01 -11.57 1.41
CA PHE A 178 -15.76 -10.36 2.20
C PHE A 178 -15.65 -9.12 1.31
N PHE A 179 -14.83 -9.15 0.25
CA PHE A 179 -14.71 -8.03 -0.69
C PHE A 179 -16.04 -7.70 -1.37
N ARG A 180 -16.82 -8.70 -1.79
CA ARG A 180 -18.16 -8.52 -2.37
C ARG A 180 -19.07 -7.75 -1.42
N ARG A 181 -19.23 -8.26 -0.20
CA ARG A 181 -20.12 -7.65 0.81
C ARG A 181 -19.67 -6.24 1.18
N GLU A 182 -18.37 -6.04 1.37
CA GLU A 182 -17.85 -4.74 1.78
C GLU A 182 -17.93 -3.70 0.65
N ALA A 183 -17.66 -4.09 -0.60
CA ALA A 183 -17.87 -3.22 -1.75
C ALA A 183 -19.35 -2.83 -1.91
N GLU A 184 -20.29 -3.77 -1.74
CA GLU A 184 -21.73 -3.46 -1.75
C GLU A 184 -22.11 -2.50 -0.63
N ARG A 185 -21.67 -2.80 0.60
CA ARG A 185 -21.92 -1.96 1.77
C ARG A 185 -21.43 -0.53 1.54
N LEU A 186 -20.16 -0.36 1.18
CA LEU A 186 -19.57 0.95 0.92
C LEU A 186 -20.26 1.69 -0.23
N TYR A 187 -20.64 0.99 -1.29
CA TYR A 187 -21.25 1.61 -2.47
C TYR A 187 -22.69 2.11 -2.20
N PHE A 188 -23.48 1.36 -1.44
CA PHE A 188 -24.89 1.67 -1.18
C PHE A 188 -25.13 2.47 0.12
N GLU A 189 -24.28 2.33 1.13
CA GLU A 189 -24.40 3.06 2.40
C GLU A 189 -23.62 4.37 2.42
N THR A 190 -22.77 4.63 1.42
CA THR A 190 -22.00 5.87 1.31
C THR A 190 -22.04 6.43 -0.11
N ASP A 191 -21.80 7.72 -0.25
CA ASP A 191 -21.62 8.40 -1.54
C ASP A 191 -20.13 8.52 -1.93
N LYS A 192 -19.21 7.91 -1.18
CA LYS A 192 -17.75 8.05 -1.34
C LYS A 192 -17.22 7.24 -2.52
N ALA A 193 -16.08 7.67 -3.05
CA ALA A 193 -15.29 6.88 -3.99
C ALA A 193 -14.62 5.73 -3.25
N ILE A 194 -14.69 4.52 -3.81
CA ILE A 194 -14.07 3.34 -3.20
C ILE A 194 -12.67 3.18 -3.79
N PHE A 195 -11.65 3.28 -2.94
CA PHE A 195 -10.26 2.98 -3.29
C PHE A 195 -9.89 1.59 -2.77
N ALA A 196 -9.70 0.64 -3.68
CA ALA A 196 -9.45 -0.75 -3.30
C ALA A 196 -7.96 -1.08 -3.31
N ASN A 197 -7.50 -1.79 -2.27
CA ASN A 197 -6.20 -2.45 -2.25
C ASN A 197 -6.42 -3.96 -2.14
N PHE A 198 -6.29 -4.64 -3.29
CA PHE A 198 -6.45 -6.09 -3.39
C PHE A 198 -5.15 -6.86 -3.11
N GLY A 199 -3.99 -6.20 -3.17
CA GLY A 199 -2.68 -6.83 -3.06
C GLY A 199 -2.28 -7.69 -4.27
N GLY A 200 -1.09 -8.28 -4.19
CA GLY A 200 -0.61 -9.28 -5.14
C GLY A 200 -0.03 -8.75 -6.47
N THR A 201 -0.04 -7.44 -6.71
CA THR A 201 0.47 -6.82 -7.94
C THR A 201 1.60 -5.79 -7.73
N SER A 202 2.01 -5.54 -6.47
CA SER A 202 3.18 -4.74 -6.10
C SER A 202 4.51 -5.48 -6.35
N PHE A 203 4.82 -5.75 -7.62
CA PHE A 203 5.99 -6.55 -8.00
C PHE A 203 7.29 -5.94 -7.47
N GLY A 204 8.06 -6.71 -6.70
CA GLY A 204 9.39 -6.31 -6.24
C GLY A 204 9.42 -5.17 -5.22
N ASP A 205 8.29 -4.86 -4.59
CA ASP A 205 8.18 -3.93 -3.47
C ASP A 205 9.06 -4.39 -2.31
N ILE A 206 10.04 -3.55 -1.95
CA ILE A 206 11.02 -3.87 -0.91
C ILE A 206 10.44 -3.93 0.50
N ALA A 207 9.26 -3.35 0.74
CA ALA A 207 8.52 -3.56 1.99
C ALA A 207 8.01 -5.02 2.09
N LEU A 208 7.74 -5.67 0.95
CA LEU A 208 7.19 -7.02 0.87
C LEU A 208 8.25 -8.10 0.65
N VAL A 209 9.37 -7.78 -0.01
CA VAL A 209 10.48 -8.72 -0.28
C VAL A 209 10.89 -9.54 0.95
N PRO A 210 11.04 -8.97 2.16
CA PRO A 210 11.40 -9.74 3.35
C PRO A 210 10.40 -10.85 3.74
N GLY A 211 9.17 -10.83 3.22
CA GLY A 211 8.15 -11.84 3.49
C GLY A 211 7.66 -11.79 4.93
N MET A 212 7.22 -10.61 5.40
CA MET A 212 6.85 -10.40 6.81
C MET A 212 5.67 -11.26 7.31
N SER A 213 4.85 -11.78 6.40
CA SER A 213 3.76 -12.70 6.69
C SER A 213 4.19 -14.18 6.78
N LEU A 214 5.45 -14.49 6.45
CA LEU A 214 5.97 -15.86 6.37
C LEU A 214 6.87 -16.17 7.58
N ARG A 215 6.66 -17.35 8.18
CA ARG A 215 7.44 -17.81 9.34
C ARG A 215 8.91 -18.06 9.00
N GLU A 216 9.16 -18.70 7.87
CA GLU A 216 10.48 -19.04 7.36
C GLU A 216 10.54 -18.82 5.84
N PRO A 217 10.60 -17.56 5.37
CA PRO A 217 10.55 -17.27 3.95
C PRO A 217 11.79 -17.82 3.22
N LYS A 218 11.57 -18.42 2.04
CA LYS A 218 12.61 -18.94 1.15
C LYS A 218 12.95 -17.95 0.05
N GLY A 219 13.98 -18.26 -0.74
CA GLY A 219 14.34 -17.44 -1.89
C GLY A 219 15.06 -16.15 -1.46
N ILE A 220 14.90 -15.10 -2.27
CA ILE A 220 15.60 -13.84 -2.06
C ILE A 220 14.75 -12.93 -1.17
N ARG A 221 15.18 -12.72 0.07
CA ARG A 221 14.45 -12.02 1.14
C ARG A 221 15.23 -10.88 1.78
N GLY A 222 16.44 -10.63 1.29
CA GLY A 222 17.22 -9.44 1.61
C GLY A 222 17.07 -8.39 0.52
N VAL A 223 16.86 -7.14 0.92
CA VAL A 223 16.68 -6.01 -0.01
C VAL A 223 17.95 -5.79 -0.84
N LYS A 224 19.13 -6.01 -0.27
CA LYS A 224 20.41 -5.87 -0.97
C LYS A 224 20.56 -6.93 -2.06
N GLU A 225 20.30 -8.19 -1.72
CA GLU A 225 20.36 -9.33 -2.64
C GLU A 225 19.32 -9.18 -3.75
N TRP A 226 18.13 -8.69 -3.41
CA TRP A 226 17.06 -8.38 -4.36
C TRP A 226 17.51 -7.35 -5.40
N TYR A 227 18.05 -6.20 -4.97
CA TYR A 227 18.56 -5.19 -5.90
C TYR A 227 19.75 -5.69 -6.71
N MET A 228 20.65 -6.48 -6.12
CA MET A 228 21.77 -7.08 -6.88
C MET A 228 21.27 -7.99 -8.01
N CYS A 229 20.14 -8.68 -7.83
CA CYS A 229 19.55 -9.53 -8.87
C CYS A 229 19.03 -8.74 -10.07
N HIS A 230 18.60 -7.49 -9.90
CA HIS A 230 18.17 -6.64 -11.03
C HIS A 230 19.29 -6.46 -12.06
N VAL A 231 20.54 -6.40 -11.58
CA VAL A 231 21.72 -6.22 -12.43
C VAL A 231 22.32 -7.56 -12.85
N ARG A 232 22.51 -8.48 -11.90
CA ARG A 232 23.26 -9.72 -12.13
C ARG A 232 22.42 -10.86 -12.67
N ARG A 233 21.10 -10.84 -12.42
CA ARG A 233 20.16 -11.94 -12.74
C ARG A 233 18.80 -11.41 -13.22
N PRO A 234 18.77 -10.47 -14.19
CA PRO A 234 17.52 -9.88 -14.65
C PRO A 234 16.53 -10.94 -15.16
N ASP A 235 17.02 -12.02 -15.78
CA ASP A 235 16.16 -13.11 -16.28
C ASP A 235 15.46 -13.88 -15.16
N PHE A 236 16.08 -13.97 -13.98
CA PHE A 236 15.43 -14.56 -12.81
C PHE A 236 14.32 -13.63 -12.28
N ILE A 237 14.59 -12.33 -12.16
CA ILE A 237 13.59 -11.33 -11.75
C ILE A 237 12.39 -11.34 -12.70
N LEU A 238 12.62 -11.36 -14.02
CA LEU A 238 11.55 -11.46 -15.01
C LEU A 238 10.69 -12.72 -14.83
N LYS A 239 11.30 -13.87 -14.52
CA LYS A 239 10.55 -15.11 -14.25
C LYS A 239 9.75 -15.04 -12.96
N VAL A 240 10.28 -14.41 -11.91
CA VAL A 240 9.55 -14.17 -10.66
C VAL A 240 8.35 -13.26 -10.92
N PHE A 241 8.54 -12.14 -11.61
CA PHE A 241 7.46 -11.22 -11.94
C PHE A 241 6.41 -11.83 -12.87
N GLU A 242 6.81 -12.66 -13.84
CA GLU A 242 5.86 -13.40 -14.67
C GLU A 242 4.98 -14.33 -13.81
N ALA A 243 5.58 -15.09 -12.90
CA ALA A 243 4.83 -15.99 -12.04
C ALA A 243 3.93 -15.25 -11.04
N GLN A 244 4.38 -14.12 -10.47
CA GLN A 244 3.57 -13.25 -9.62
C GLN A 244 2.41 -12.64 -10.43
N PHE A 245 2.68 -12.20 -11.67
CA PHE A 245 1.68 -11.62 -12.56
C PHE A 245 0.55 -12.60 -12.88
N GLU A 246 0.87 -13.85 -13.24
CA GLU A 246 -0.16 -14.85 -13.56
C GLU A 246 -1.10 -15.11 -12.39
N ILE A 247 -0.58 -15.17 -11.16
CA ILE A 247 -1.38 -15.32 -9.94
C ILE A 247 -2.20 -14.04 -9.67
N GLY A 248 -1.55 -12.88 -9.71
CA GLY A 248 -2.17 -11.59 -9.44
C GLY A 248 -3.30 -11.26 -10.41
N LEU A 249 -3.11 -11.53 -11.71
CA LEU A 249 -4.11 -11.31 -12.75
C LEU A 249 -5.33 -12.22 -12.57
N GLU A 250 -5.12 -13.50 -12.24
CA GLU A 250 -6.24 -14.40 -11.97
C GLU A 250 -7.03 -13.97 -10.73
N ASN A 251 -6.34 -13.54 -9.68
CA ASN A 251 -7.01 -12.95 -8.52
C ASN A 251 -7.81 -11.70 -8.90
N LEU A 252 -7.26 -10.82 -9.73
CA LEU A 252 -7.92 -9.60 -10.18
C LEU A 252 -9.19 -9.90 -10.99
N ARG A 253 -9.17 -10.93 -11.86
CA ARG A 253 -10.38 -11.42 -12.56
C ARG A 253 -11.45 -11.90 -11.58
N ARG A 254 -11.06 -12.66 -10.56
CA ARG A 254 -11.99 -13.20 -9.54
C ARG A 254 -12.56 -12.09 -8.66
N LEU A 255 -11.73 -11.12 -8.29
CA LEU A 255 -12.13 -9.93 -7.54
C LEU A 255 -13.09 -9.07 -8.35
N TYR A 256 -12.84 -8.84 -9.65
CA TYR A 256 -13.77 -8.10 -10.50
C TYR A 256 -15.13 -8.78 -10.60
N LYS A 257 -15.18 -10.11 -10.74
CA LYS A 257 -16.44 -10.87 -10.69
C LYS A 257 -17.21 -10.65 -9.38
N ALA A 258 -16.50 -10.48 -8.26
CA ALA A 258 -17.09 -10.26 -6.95
C ALA A 258 -17.58 -8.80 -6.77
N VAL A 259 -16.74 -7.80 -7.05
CA VAL A 259 -17.04 -6.40 -6.69
C VAL A 259 -17.63 -5.58 -7.85
N GLY A 260 -17.40 -5.98 -9.10
CA GLY A 260 -17.80 -5.26 -10.30
C GLY A 260 -17.23 -3.83 -10.37
N ASN A 261 -17.94 -2.93 -11.06
CA ASN A 261 -17.56 -1.52 -11.21
C ASN A 261 -17.99 -0.63 -10.01
N ARG A 262 -18.09 -1.21 -8.81
CA ARG A 262 -18.34 -0.44 -7.58
C ARG A 262 -17.09 0.30 -7.09
N VAL A 263 -15.92 -0.24 -7.43
CA VAL A 263 -14.62 0.35 -7.11
C VAL A 263 -14.32 1.49 -8.08
N THR A 264 -13.77 2.59 -7.57
CA THR A 264 -13.38 3.76 -8.37
C THR A 264 -11.93 3.64 -8.84
N ALA A 265 -11.02 3.29 -7.94
CA ALA A 265 -9.60 3.12 -8.24
C ALA A 265 -9.04 1.89 -7.52
N ILE A 266 -8.01 1.28 -8.08
CA ILE A 266 -7.27 0.17 -7.48
C ILE A 266 -5.80 0.51 -7.25
N PHE A 267 -5.29 0.13 -6.08
CA PHE A 267 -3.86 0.20 -5.75
C PHE A 267 -3.15 -0.94 -6.48
N VAL A 268 -2.43 -0.62 -7.54
CA VAL A 268 -1.72 -1.62 -8.37
C VAL A 268 -0.34 -1.91 -7.80
N THR A 269 0.39 -0.89 -7.36
CA THR A 269 1.74 -1.09 -6.83
C THR A 269 2.13 -0.02 -5.83
N GLY A 270 2.85 -0.46 -4.79
CA GLY A 270 3.53 0.37 -3.79
C GLY A 270 5.05 0.35 -3.92
N THR A 271 5.56 -0.17 -5.03
CA THR A 271 7.01 -0.31 -5.21
C THR A 271 7.65 1.06 -5.37
N ASP A 272 8.54 1.41 -4.46
CA ASP A 272 9.29 2.65 -4.53
C ASP A 272 10.37 2.60 -5.63
N PHE A 273 10.31 3.60 -6.51
CA PHE A 273 11.26 3.81 -7.59
C PHE A 273 12.09 5.07 -7.42
N GLY A 274 11.86 5.86 -6.37
CA GLY A 274 12.55 7.11 -6.11
C GLY A 274 13.44 7.08 -4.87
N THR A 275 14.34 8.05 -4.83
CA THR A 275 15.11 8.46 -3.64
C THR A 275 14.94 9.97 -3.48
N GLN A 276 15.48 10.59 -2.43
CA GLN A 276 15.40 12.06 -2.28
C GLN A 276 16.00 12.85 -3.46
N ARG A 277 16.87 12.24 -4.28
CA ARG A 277 17.65 12.95 -5.32
C ARG A 277 17.33 12.53 -6.75
N GLY A 278 16.66 11.40 -6.94
CA GLY A 278 16.31 10.88 -8.25
C GLY A 278 15.87 9.41 -8.19
N PRO A 279 15.65 8.78 -9.36
CA PRO A 279 15.26 7.38 -9.43
C PRO A 279 16.25 6.43 -8.73
N ALA A 280 15.72 5.45 -8.01
CA ALA A 280 16.48 4.37 -7.37
C ALA A 280 17.10 3.40 -8.39
N MET A 281 16.58 3.37 -9.62
CA MET A 281 17.11 2.60 -10.73
C MET A 281 17.07 3.40 -12.03
N SER A 282 17.84 2.97 -13.02
CA SER A 282 17.81 3.62 -14.34
C SER A 282 16.45 3.43 -15.02
N ILE A 283 16.06 4.40 -15.86
CA ILE A 283 14.86 4.30 -16.71
C ILE A 283 14.90 3.02 -17.56
N ALA A 284 16.08 2.64 -18.08
CA ALA A 284 16.26 1.42 -18.84
C ALA A 284 15.97 0.16 -18.00
N THR A 285 16.34 0.15 -16.72
CA THR A 285 16.03 -0.93 -15.78
C THR A 285 14.52 -1.02 -15.54
N TYR A 286 13.84 0.11 -15.30
CA TYR A 286 12.38 0.14 -15.14
C TYR A 286 11.67 -0.40 -16.39
N ARG A 287 12.04 0.12 -17.58
CA ARG A 287 11.50 -0.31 -18.88
C ARG A 287 11.66 -1.80 -19.12
N LYS A 288 12.80 -2.37 -18.71
CA LYS A 288 13.11 -3.78 -18.90
C LYS A 288 12.35 -4.67 -17.91
N LEU A 289 12.37 -4.32 -16.63
CA LEU A 289 11.97 -5.24 -15.56
C LEU A 289 10.54 -5.01 -15.05
N TYR A 290 10.05 -3.77 -15.00
CA TYR A 290 8.79 -3.44 -14.32
C TYR A 290 7.69 -3.02 -15.28
N LYS A 291 8.01 -2.10 -16.21
CA LYS A 291 7.04 -1.53 -17.16
C LYS A 291 6.20 -2.60 -17.90
N PRO A 292 6.76 -3.73 -18.38
CA PRO A 292 5.96 -4.71 -19.10
C PRO A 292 4.85 -5.32 -18.24
N PHE A 293 5.10 -5.56 -16.95
CA PHE A 293 4.13 -6.13 -16.03
C PHE A 293 3.09 -5.11 -15.58
N HIS A 294 3.52 -3.90 -15.23
CA HIS A 294 2.60 -2.80 -14.93
C HIS A 294 1.65 -2.54 -16.10
N LYS A 295 2.20 -2.47 -17.33
CA LYS A 295 1.39 -2.29 -18.54
C LYS A 295 0.36 -3.41 -18.71
N ARG A 296 0.76 -4.67 -18.57
CA ARG A 296 -0.19 -5.81 -18.69
C ARG A 296 -1.30 -5.78 -17.64
N VAL A 297 -0.99 -5.36 -16.40
CA VAL A 297 -2.02 -5.20 -15.35
C VAL A 297 -2.97 -4.07 -15.72
N ASN A 298 -2.43 -2.89 -16.07
CA ASN A 298 -3.23 -1.71 -16.39
C ASN A 298 -4.08 -1.92 -17.65
N ASP A 299 -3.52 -2.51 -18.71
CA ASP A 299 -4.24 -2.86 -19.94
C ASP A 299 -5.44 -3.77 -19.61
N TRP A 300 -5.24 -4.80 -18.79
CA TRP A 300 -6.36 -5.67 -18.38
C TRP A 300 -7.42 -4.89 -17.59
N VAL A 301 -7.01 -4.03 -16.66
CA VAL A 301 -7.94 -3.21 -15.87
C VAL A 301 -8.79 -2.32 -16.78
N HIS A 302 -8.15 -1.59 -17.69
CA HIS A 302 -8.83 -0.65 -18.60
C HIS A 302 -9.70 -1.35 -19.66
N GLU A 303 -9.31 -2.54 -20.11
CA GLU A 303 -10.10 -3.32 -21.07
C GLU A 303 -11.33 -4.00 -20.45
N ASN A 304 -11.31 -4.28 -19.14
CA ASN A 304 -12.31 -5.15 -18.50
C ASN A 304 -13.17 -4.43 -17.45
N THR A 305 -12.77 -3.25 -16.97
CA THR A 305 -13.38 -2.54 -15.84
C THR A 305 -13.47 -1.03 -16.08
N SER A 306 -14.21 -0.33 -15.22
CA SER A 306 -14.18 1.14 -15.15
C SER A 306 -13.19 1.66 -14.09
N TRP A 307 -12.32 0.80 -13.55
CA TRP A 307 -11.43 1.19 -12.46
C TRP A 307 -10.27 2.03 -12.99
N LYS A 308 -9.86 3.02 -12.20
CA LYS A 308 -8.59 3.73 -12.40
C LYS A 308 -7.44 3.00 -11.72
N THR A 309 -6.25 3.08 -12.27
CA THR A 309 -5.04 2.41 -11.78
C THR A 309 -4.15 3.39 -11.03
N PHE A 310 -3.68 2.96 -9.87
CA PHE A 310 -2.91 3.79 -8.95
C PHE A 310 -1.52 3.20 -8.71
N ILE A 311 -0.49 4.03 -8.90
CA ILE A 311 0.89 3.73 -8.51
C ILE A 311 1.29 4.62 -7.33
N HIS A 312 1.78 3.98 -6.26
CA HIS A 312 2.54 4.63 -5.21
C HIS A 312 4.04 4.44 -5.44
N SER A 313 4.81 5.52 -5.34
CA SER A 313 6.28 5.49 -5.37
C SER A 313 6.86 6.75 -4.72
N CYS A 314 7.48 6.60 -3.56
CA CYS A 314 8.15 7.66 -2.82
C CYS A 314 9.37 8.23 -3.58
N GLY A 315 9.77 9.42 -3.17
CA GLY A 315 10.97 10.11 -3.62
C GLY A 315 10.82 10.86 -4.95
N SER A 316 11.97 11.17 -5.54
CA SER A 316 12.11 11.88 -6.80
C SER A 316 11.93 10.92 -7.97
N VAL A 317 10.72 10.89 -8.52
CA VAL A 317 10.31 9.97 -9.60
C VAL A 317 10.03 10.68 -10.91
N GLU A 318 10.22 12.00 -11.00
CA GLU A 318 9.93 12.81 -12.19
C GLU A 318 10.45 12.20 -13.50
N PRO A 319 11.70 11.68 -13.57
CA PRO A 319 12.21 11.07 -14.81
C PRO A 319 11.47 9.79 -15.24
N LEU A 320 10.72 9.16 -14.34
CA LEU A 320 9.94 7.95 -14.59
C LEU A 320 8.46 8.23 -14.86
N ILE A 321 7.95 9.46 -14.64
CA ILE A 321 6.51 9.76 -14.80
C ILE A 321 6.01 9.46 -16.21
N SER A 322 6.80 9.79 -17.25
CA SER A 322 6.46 9.45 -18.63
C SER A 322 6.35 7.93 -18.83
N GLU A 323 7.18 7.14 -18.14
CA GLU A 323 7.11 5.68 -18.20
C GLU A 323 5.87 5.14 -17.50
N PHE A 324 5.44 5.78 -16.40
CA PHE A 324 4.22 5.41 -15.68
C PHE A 324 2.98 5.69 -16.53
N ILE A 325 2.93 6.85 -17.19
CA ILE A 325 1.86 7.19 -18.15
C ILE A 325 1.82 6.18 -19.30
N GLU A 326 2.98 5.87 -19.90
CA GLU A 326 3.06 4.88 -20.98
C GLU A 326 2.73 3.45 -20.52
N ALA A 327 2.88 3.15 -19.23
CA ALA A 327 2.43 1.90 -18.63
C ALA A 327 0.92 1.89 -18.33
N GLY A 328 0.20 2.98 -18.57
CA GLY A 328 -1.25 3.07 -18.36
C GLY A 328 -1.66 3.39 -16.92
N PHE A 329 -0.81 4.03 -16.12
CA PHE A 329 -1.24 4.51 -14.80
C PHE A 329 -2.08 5.78 -14.91
N ASP A 330 -3.27 5.77 -14.28
CA ASP A 330 -4.14 6.95 -14.19
C ASP A 330 -3.73 7.90 -13.07
N VAL A 331 -3.14 7.36 -12.00
CA VAL A 331 -2.81 8.10 -10.78
C VAL A 331 -1.37 7.87 -10.34
N LEU A 332 -0.67 8.96 -10.01
CA LEU A 332 0.58 8.93 -9.26
C LEU A 332 0.39 9.45 -7.84
N ASN A 333 0.84 8.66 -6.88
CA ASN A 333 0.98 9.01 -5.48
C ASN A 333 2.40 8.65 -4.98
N PRO A 334 2.92 9.34 -3.96
CA PRO A 334 2.53 10.68 -3.57
C PRO A 334 3.10 11.72 -4.56
N VAL A 335 2.81 13.00 -4.32
CA VAL A 335 3.68 14.08 -4.76
C VAL A 335 4.54 14.47 -3.57
N GLN A 336 5.72 13.86 -3.44
CA GLN A 336 6.61 14.13 -2.32
C GLN A 336 7.39 15.43 -2.54
N THR A 337 6.83 16.55 -2.07
CA THR A 337 7.35 17.90 -2.36
C THR A 337 8.75 18.18 -1.82
N SER A 338 9.18 17.44 -0.79
CA SER A 338 10.52 17.50 -0.22
C SER A 338 11.61 16.81 -1.07
N ALA A 339 11.24 16.03 -2.08
CA ALA A 339 12.18 15.37 -2.98
C ALA A 339 12.57 16.24 -4.18
N ALA A 340 13.77 16.02 -4.73
CA ALA A 340 14.23 16.76 -5.91
C ALA A 340 13.25 16.62 -7.09
N ASN A 341 13.05 17.69 -7.86
CA ASN A 341 12.20 17.69 -9.07
C ASN A 341 10.72 17.31 -8.86
N MET A 342 10.21 17.35 -7.62
CA MET A 342 8.82 17.01 -7.29
C MET A 342 7.97 18.25 -6.94
N ASP A 343 8.28 19.42 -7.51
CA ASP A 343 7.46 20.62 -7.34
C ASP A 343 6.06 20.41 -7.97
N PRO A 344 4.97 20.53 -7.19
CA PRO A 344 3.61 20.24 -7.67
C PRO A 344 3.19 21.09 -8.87
N ARG A 345 3.61 22.36 -8.94
CA ARG A 345 3.20 23.27 -10.02
C ARG A 345 3.85 22.88 -11.34
N MET A 346 5.14 22.56 -11.29
CA MET A 346 5.89 22.04 -12.43
C MET A 346 5.30 20.71 -12.91
N LEU A 347 5.04 19.78 -11.99
CA LEU A 347 4.45 18.48 -12.30
C LEU A 347 3.07 18.63 -12.93
N LYS A 348 2.18 19.45 -12.36
CA LYS A 348 0.85 19.71 -12.93
C LYS A 348 0.95 20.35 -14.32
N LYS A 349 1.85 21.31 -14.53
CA LYS A 349 2.07 21.94 -15.85
C LYS A 349 2.57 20.94 -16.89
N LYS A 350 3.42 19.99 -16.49
CA LYS A 350 4.08 19.06 -17.42
C LYS A 350 3.25 17.80 -17.74
N TYR A 351 2.50 17.31 -16.76
CA TYR A 351 1.85 16.00 -16.82
C TYR A 351 0.37 16.00 -16.44
N GLY A 352 -0.17 17.11 -15.96
CA GLY A 352 -1.49 17.17 -15.32
C GLY A 352 -2.70 16.87 -16.21
N GLU A 353 -2.51 16.77 -17.52
CA GLU A 353 -3.49 16.34 -18.54
C GLU A 353 -3.39 14.84 -18.88
N LYS A 354 -2.39 14.14 -18.32
CA LYS A 354 -2.06 12.74 -18.66
C LYS A 354 -2.07 11.79 -17.47
N ILE A 355 -1.88 12.33 -16.27
CA ILE A 355 -1.91 11.58 -15.01
C ILE A 355 -2.46 12.46 -13.90
N THR A 356 -3.30 11.88 -13.05
CA THR A 356 -3.80 12.54 -11.85
C THR A 356 -2.77 12.44 -10.74
N PHE A 357 -2.49 13.56 -10.08
CA PHE A 357 -1.65 13.58 -8.89
C PHE A 357 -2.52 13.46 -7.65
N TRP A 358 -2.41 12.34 -6.96
CA TRP A 358 -3.16 12.06 -5.73
C TRP A 358 -2.20 12.19 -4.55
N GLY A 359 -2.11 13.38 -3.97
CA GLY A 359 -1.15 13.70 -2.90
C GLY A 359 -0.62 15.13 -3.01
N GLY A 360 0.42 15.46 -2.22
CA GLY A 360 1.05 16.79 -2.22
C GLY A 360 0.29 17.87 -1.42
N GLY A 361 -0.79 17.51 -0.73
CA GLY A 361 -1.49 18.40 0.20
C GLY A 361 -0.82 18.53 1.57
N VAL A 362 -0.05 17.52 1.97
CA VAL A 362 0.77 17.49 3.20
C VAL A 362 2.13 16.92 2.82
N ASP A 363 3.21 17.57 3.26
CA ASP A 363 4.55 17.02 3.16
C ASP A 363 4.71 15.99 4.31
N THR A 364 4.74 14.72 3.93
CA THR A 364 4.74 13.56 4.83
C THR A 364 6.14 13.11 5.20
#